data_AF-A0A087SCX6-F1
#
_entry.id   AF-A0A087SCX6-F1
#
_cell.length_a   1.000
_cell.length_b   1.000
_cell.length_c   1.000
_cell.angle_alpha   90.00
_cell.angle_beta   90.00
_cell.angle_gamma   90.00
#
_symmetry.space_group_name_H-M   'P 1'
#
loop_
_entity.id
_entity.type
_entity.pdbx_description
1 polymer ?
#
loop_
_entity_poly.entity_id
_entity_poly.type
_entity_poly.pdbx_seq_one_letter_code
_entity_poly.pdbx_strand_id
1 'polypeptide(L)'
;MAATTELFTRGGPDMADNRGQSMVAKHLDKLQKNKEDAAVAKLKALMPHVGPVAREMALQECGWDTERALALLRKFALSNAQELSTIQKVVKSDDDNRRSKKHGKSSKKRDGKRHSSSKSKKKHKHKRSRSGSEDRPPKGAVGSEYGKHGIIRETDMYAKRPEFMLWAIEVKKIDVEIMPKFEEKELFREYMEDYNTATLPHQKYYDTELYERQRAAKAAKRAAKNGPKERTAFEDEAELKAQLAAQRAEEQRERLKAAYGELHTTDKAKAMREQELMRAQMTLAYRMGDHSEAQRLAARLAPDDPSNPHR
;
A
#
# COMPACT_ATOMS: atom_id res chain seq x y z
N MET A 1 -67.12 9.29 6.30
CA MET A 1 -65.79 9.04 6.90
C MET A 1 -65.89 9.39 8.39
N ALA A 2 -66.44 8.48 9.20
CA ALA A 2 -66.50 8.67 10.65
C ALA A 2 -65.17 8.20 11.24
N ALA A 3 -64.37 9.12 11.80
CA ALA A 3 -63.16 8.78 12.52
C ALA A 3 -63.56 8.09 13.83
N THR A 4 -63.29 6.79 13.93
CA THR A 4 -63.43 6.01 15.16
C THR A 4 -62.39 6.50 16.16
N THR A 5 -62.81 7.29 17.14
CA THR A 5 -62.01 7.64 18.32
C THR A 5 -61.75 6.37 19.13
N GLU A 6 -60.61 5.72 18.90
CA GLU A 6 -60.16 4.59 19.70
C GLU A 6 -59.85 5.06 21.12
N LEU A 7 -60.68 4.66 22.08
CA LEU A 7 -60.50 4.98 23.49
C LEU A 7 -59.43 4.04 24.10
N PHE A 8 -58.28 4.61 24.46
CA PHE A 8 -57.17 3.90 25.11
C PHE A 8 -57.49 3.49 26.56
N THR A 9 -58.12 2.33 26.72
CA THR A 9 -58.53 1.77 28.02
C THR A 9 -57.44 0.85 28.61
N ARG A 10 -57.38 0.75 29.95
CA ARG A 10 -56.55 -0.26 30.64
C ARG A 10 -57.32 -1.58 30.53
N GLY A 11 -56.72 -2.57 29.90
CA GLY A 11 -57.28 -3.90 29.78
C GLY A 11 -57.59 -4.49 31.15
N GLY A 12 -58.67 -5.26 31.23
CA GLY A 12 -58.91 -6.13 32.38
C GLY A 12 -57.81 -7.20 32.50
N PRO A 13 -57.81 -8.02 33.57
CA PRO A 13 -56.76 -8.99 33.87
C PRO A 13 -56.45 -9.99 32.73
N ASP A 14 -57.41 -10.23 31.80
CA ASP A 14 -57.26 -11.13 30.65
C ASP A 14 -57.27 -10.41 29.27
N MET A 15 -57.17 -9.07 29.22
CA MET A 15 -57.17 -8.30 27.98
C MET A 15 -55.86 -7.53 27.80
N ALA A 16 -55.25 -7.63 26.61
CA ALA A 16 -54.02 -6.90 26.30
C ALA A 16 -54.25 -5.38 26.33
N ASP A 17 -53.37 -4.66 27.03
CA ASP A 17 -53.40 -3.19 27.13
C ASP A 17 -53.12 -2.53 25.76
N ASN A 18 -54.11 -1.82 25.21
CA ASN A 18 -53.98 -1.10 23.93
C ASN A 18 -53.27 0.27 24.06
N ARG A 19 -52.76 0.64 25.24
CA ARG A 19 -52.14 1.95 25.55
C ARG A 19 -50.74 2.15 24.96
N GLY A 20 -50.20 1.14 24.27
CA GLY A 20 -48.81 1.12 23.83
C GLY A 20 -47.84 0.95 24.99
N GLN A 21 -46.56 0.69 24.67
CA GLN A 21 -45.53 0.49 25.68
C GLN A 21 -45.38 1.73 26.58
N SER A 22 -45.31 1.51 27.90
CA SER A 22 -45.00 2.56 28.89
C SER A 22 -43.71 3.29 28.53
N MET A 23 -43.63 4.60 28.83
CA MET A 23 -42.40 5.39 28.65
C MET A 23 -41.19 4.78 29.36
N VAL A 24 -41.40 4.10 30.49
CA VAL A 24 -40.35 3.37 31.21
C VAL A 24 -39.90 2.14 30.42
N ALA A 25 -40.83 1.36 29.85
CA ALA A 25 -40.51 0.22 28.99
C ALA A 25 -39.73 0.67 27.74
N LYS A 26 -40.19 1.74 27.07
CA LYS A 26 -39.46 2.33 25.92
C LYS A 26 -38.05 2.79 26.30
N HIS A 27 -37.87 3.36 27.50
CA HIS A 27 -36.56 3.78 27.98
C HIS A 27 -35.65 2.58 28.26
N LEU A 28 -36.17 1.52 28.88
CA LEU A 28 -35.44 0.28 29.12
C LEU A 28 -35.03 -0.40 27.80
N ASP A 29 -35.93 -0.48 26.83
CA ASP A 29 -35.64 -1.01 25.49
C ASP A 29 -34.56 -0.18 24.79
N LYS A 30 -34.59 1.15 24.95
CA LYS A 30 -33.56 2.04 24.41
C LYS A 30 -32.20 1.82 25.09
N LEU A 31 -32.17 1.63 26.41
CA LEU A 31 -30.95 1.31 27.15
C LEU A 31 -30.39 -0.05 26.73
N GLN A 32 -31.25 -1.04 26.50
CA GLN A 32 -30.85 -2.35 25.98
C GLN A 32 -30.24 -2.21 24.59
N LYS A 33 -30.93 -1.58 23.62
CA LYS A 33 -30.38 -1.35 22.27
C LYS A 33 -29.04 -0.63 22.29
N ASN A 34 -28.90 0.41 23.11
CA ASN A 34 -27.62 1.11 23.25
C ASN A 34 -26.51 0.19 23.79
N LYS A 35 -26.83 -0.71 24.74
CA LYS A 35 -25.89 -1.70 25.27
C LYS A 35 -25.50 -2.73 24.19
N GLU A 36 -26.47 -3.18 23.41
CA GLU A 36 -26.30 -4.10 22.29
C GLU A 36 -25.40 -3.49 21.20
N ASP A 37 -25.72 -2.28 20.76
CA ASP A 37 -24.95 -1.54 19.76
C ASP A 37 -23.52 -1.28 20.23
N ALA A 38 -23.35 -0.94 21.51
CA ALA A 38 -22.01 -0.75 22.11
C ALA A 38 -21.21 -2.06 22.12
N ALA A 39 -21.83 -3.20 22.41
CA ALA A 39 -21.17 -4.51 22.39
C ALA A 39 -20.76 -4.92 20.96
N VAL A 40 -21.64 -4.70 19.98
CA VAL A 40 -21.35 -4.95 18.55
C VAL A 40 -20.21 -4.06 18.06
N ALA A 41 -20.25 -2.76 18.39
CA ALA A 41 -19.20 -1.82 18.02
C ALA A 41 -17.83 -2.21 18.61
N LYS A 42 -17.80 -2.65 19.88
CA LYS A 42 -16.58 -3.15 20.53
C LYS A 42 -16.02 -4.40 19.84
N LEU A 43 -16.86 -5.41 19.55
CA LEU A 43 -16.40 -6.61 18.85
C LEU A 43 -15.98 -6.33 17.41
N LYS A 44 -16.63 -5.38 16.72
CA LYS A 44 -16.22 -4.94 15.38
C LYS A 44 -14.83 -4.31 15.41
N ALA A 45 -14.52 -3.51 16.42
CA ALA A 45 -13.19 -2.90 16.58
C ALA A 45 -12.12 -3.94 16.91
N LEU A 46 -12.42 -4.93 17.77
CA LEU A 46 -11.46 -5.95 18.20
C LEU A 46 -11.24 -7.06 17.15
N MET A 47 -12.27 -7.43 16.40
CA MET A 47 -12.25 -8.53 15.42
C MET A 47 -12.91 -8.07 14.10
N PRO A 48 -12.21 -7.26 13.28
CA PRO A 48 -12.75 -6.75 12.02
C PRO A 48 -12.82 -7.82 10.92
N HIS A 49 -11.99 -8.86 11.01
CA HIS A 49 -11.92 -9.94 10.03
C HIS A 49 -13.06 -10.96 10.14
N VAL A 50 -13.75 -11.02 11.29
CA VAL A 50 -14.92 -11.86 11.47
C VAL A 50 -16.13 -11.17 10.84
N GLY A 51 -17.02 -11.93 10.20
CA GLY A 51 -18.23 -11.36 9.59
C GLY A 51 -19.21 -10.76 10.61
N PRO A 52 -20.11 -9.85 10.21
CA PRO A 52 -21.10 -9.24 11.10
C PRO A 52 -22.02 -10.27 11.76
N VAL A 53 -22.55 -11.22 10.98
CA VAL A 53 -23.46 -12.27 11.45
C VAL A 53 -22.82 -13.14 12.55
N ALA A 54 -21.55 -13.53 12.38
CA ALA A 54 -20.84 -14.33 13.36
C ALA A 54 -20.61 -13.57 14.68
N ARG A 55 -20.37 -12.26 14.62
CA ARG A 55 -20.25 -11.43 15.83
C ARG A 55 -21.58 -11.29 16.57
N GLU A 56 -22.67 -11.08 15.84
CA GLU A 56 -24.02 -10.95 16.41
C GLU A 56 -24.46 -12.26 17.08
N MET A 57 -24.29 -13.40 16.40
CA MET A 57 -24.60 -14.71 16.98
C MET A 57 -23.80 -14.99 18.26
N ALA A 58 -22.49 -14.70 18.27
CA ALA A 58 -21.66 -14.89 19.45
C ALA A 58 -22.09 -14.01 20.63
N LEU A 59 -22.57 -12.79 20.37
CA LEU A 59 -23.11 -11.89 21.41
C LEU A 59 -24.44 -12.39 21.95
N GLN A 60 -25.32 -12.90 21.08
CA GLN A 60 -26.61 -13.47 21.49
C GLN A 60 -26.41 -14.68 22.41
N GLU A 61 -25.51 -15.59 22.07
CA GLU A 61 -25.20 -16.77 22.89
C GLU A 61 -24.54 -16.41 24.22
N CYS A 62 -23.79 -15.32 24.27
CA CYS A 62 -23.10 -14.86 25.48
C CYS A 62 -23.90 -13.86 26.32
N GLY A 63 -25.17 -13.59 25.99
CA GLY A 63 -25.98 -12.61 26.72
C GLY A 63 -25.40 -11.19 26.69
N TRP A 64 -24.82 -10.80 25.55
CA TRP A 64 -24.19 -9.51 25.32
C TRP A 64 -22.95 -9.21 26.18
N ASP A 65 -22.30 -10.25 26.70
CA ASP A 65 -20.96 -10.17 27.31
C ASP A 65 -19.88 -10.17 26.22
N THR A 66 -19.16 -9.05 26.10
CA THR A 66 -18.14 -8.86 25.07
C THR A 66 -16.94 -9.78 25.22
N GLU A 67 -16.52 -10.11 26.44
CA GLU A 67 -15.30 -10.90 26.66
C GLU A 67 -15.53 -12.38 26.36
N ARG A 68 -16.68 -12.90 26.81
CA ARG A 68 -17.09 -14.28 26.51
C ARG A 68 -17.30 -14.48 25.01
N ALA A 69 -17.99 -13.54 24.35
CA ALA A 69 -18.20 -13.58 22.90
C ALA A 69 -16.86 -13.54 22.14
N LEU A 70 -15.90 -12.74 22.59
CA LEU A 70 -14.57 -12.66 22.01
C LEU A 70 -13.80 -13.99 22.17
N ALA A 71 -13.88 -14.63 23.33
CA ALA A 71 -13.28 -15.94 23.57
C ALA A 71 -13.87 -17.03 22.66
N LEU A 72 -15.20 -17.04 22.47
CA LEU A 72 -15.86 -17.95 21.52
C LEU A 72 -15.40 -17.71 20.09
N LEU A 73 -15.37 -16.45 19.64
CA LEU A 73 -14.94 -16.10 18.28
C LEU A 73 -13.48 -16.43 18.02
N ARG A 74 -12.59 -16.29 19.01
CA ARG A 74 -11.19 -16.73 18.90
C ARG A 74 -11.08 -18.23 18.70
N LYS A 75 -11.84 -19.03 19.48
CA LYS A 75 -11.87 -20.49 19.33
C LYS A 75 -12.42 -20.89 17.96
N PHE A 76 -13.48 -20.24 17.51
CA PHE A 76 -14.08 -20.47 16.19
C PHE A 76 -13.09 -20.16 15.06
N ALA A 77 -12.40 -19.02 15.11
CA ALA A 77 -11.41 -18.65 14.10
C ALA A 77 -10.24 -19.65 14.02
N LEU A 78 -9.78 -20.16 15.16
CA LEU A 78 -8.74 -21.20 15.21
C LEU A 78 -9.22 -22.52 14.62
N SER A 79 -10.44 -22.96 14.95
CA SER A 79 -11.04 -24.18 14.37
C SER A 79 -11.17 -24.08 12.87
N ASN A 80 -11.71 -22.95 12.38
CA ASN A 80 -11.87 -22.71 10.95
C ASN A 80 -10.52 -22.69 10.21
N ALA A 81 -9.48 -22.11 10.82
CA ALA A 81 -8.14 -22.11 10.22
C ALA A 81 -7.57 -23.54 10.12
N GLN A 82 -7.80 -24.39 11.13
CA GLN A 82 -7.41 -25.80 11.07
C GLN A 82 -8.17 -26.55 9.99
N GLU A 83 -9.49 -26.41 9.91
CA GLU A 83 -10.33 -27.04 8.88
C GLU A 83 -9.97 -26.58 7.46
N LEU A 84 -9.71 -25.28 7.26
CA LEU A 84 -9.24 -24.78 5.96
C LEU A 84 -7.90 -25.38 5.59
N SER A 85 -6.99 -25.57 6.56
CA SER A 85 -5.69 -26.20 6.31
C SER A 85 -5.81 -27.69 5.96
N THR A 86 -6.75 -28.41 6.56
CA THR A 86 -6.98 -29.83 6.24
C THR A 86 -7.62 -29.97 4.87
N ILE A 87 -8.60 -29.13 4.52
CA ILE A 87 -9.20 -29.07 3.19
C ILE A 87 -8.14 -28.76 2.13
N GLN A 88 -7.26 -27.78 2.35
CA GLN A 88 -6.18 -27.46 1.41
C GLN A 88 -5.20 -28.63 1.21
N LYS A 89 -4.87 -29.38 2.28
CA LYS A 89 -4.05 -30.59 2.18
C LYS A 89 -4.73 -31.68 1.37
N VAL A 90 -6.03 -31.91 1.57
CA VAL A 90 -6.83 -32.88 0.81
C VAL A 90 -6.86 -32.50 -0.67
N VAL A 91 -7.21 -31.25 -0.99
CA VAL A 91 -7.24 -30.75 -2.38
C VAL A 91 -5.88 -30.88 -3.06
N LYS A 92 -4.80 -30.57 -2.35
CA LYS A 92 -3.44 -30.75 -2.88
C LYS A 92 -3.10 -32.21 -3.14
N SER A 93 -3.45 -33.11 -2.22
CA SER A 93 -3.24 -34.55 -2.38
C SER A 93 -4.06 -35.13 -3.54
N ASP A 94 -5.27 -34.63 -3.77
CA ASP A 94 -6.11 -35.03 -4.90
C ASP A 94 -5.56 -34.50 -6.24
N ASP A 95 -5.03 -33.28 -6.30
CA ASP A 95 -4.37 -32.74 -7.49
C ASP A 95 -3.11 -33.56 -7.84
N ASP A 96 -2.27 -33.87 -6.85
CA ASP A 96 -1.09 -34.72 -7.01
C ASP A 96 -1.45 -36.14 -7.48
N ASN A 97 -2.51 -36.73 -6.93
CA ASN A 97 -3.02 -38.05 -7.34
C ASN A 97 -3.58 -38.03 -8.77
N ARG A 98 -4.30 -36.97 -9.17
CA ARG A 98 -4.80 -36.78 -10.54
C ARG A 98 -3.65 -36.62 -11.55
N ARG A 99 -2.61 -35.86 -11.21
CA ARG A 99 -1.40 -35.72 -12.04
C ARG A 99 -0.66 -37.06 -12.20
N SER A 100 -0.51 -37.81 -11.11
CA SER A 100 0.11 -39.15 -11.13
C SER A 100 -0.65 -40.13 -12.04
N LYS A 101 -1.99 -40.18 -11.96
CA LYS A 101 -2.81 -41.04 -12.84
C LYS A 101 -2.73 -40.64 -14.33
N LYS A 102 -2.56 -39.34 -14.64
CA LYS A 102 -2.40 -38.86 -16.02
C LYS A 102 -1.05 -39.28 -16.63
N HIS A 103 0.03 -39.26 -15.84
CA HIS A 103 1.34 -39.76 -16.27
C HIS A 103 1.38 -41.29 -16.42
N GLY A 104 0.70 -42.04 -15.55
CA GLY A 104 0.64 -43.51 -15.64
C GLY A 104 -0.09 -44.08 -16.86
N LYS A 105 -1.03 -43.33 -17.46
CA LYS A 105 -1.72 -43.76 -18.70
C LYS A 105 -0.94 -43.45 -19.98
N SER A 106 0.01 -42.52 -19.94
CA SER A 106 0.85 -42.16 -21.09
C SER A 106 2.00 -43.16 -21.34
N SER A 107 2.54 -43.80 -20.28
CA SER A 107 3.66 -44.74 -20.40
C SER A 107 3.26 -46.16 -20.83
N LYS A 108 1.97 -46.50 -20.86
CA LYS A 108 1.50 -47.88 -21.13
C LYS A 108 1.15 -48.19 -22.60
N LYS A 109 1.47 -47.29 -23.54
CA LYS A 109 1.21 -47.48 -24.99
C LYS A 109 2.46 -47.61 -25.87
N ARG A 110 3.65 -47.90 -25.30
CA ARG A 110 4.91 -47.98 -26.07
C ARG A 110 5.74 -49.26 -25.97
N ASP A 111 5.25 -50.33 -25.34
CA ASP A 111 5.94 -51.63 -25.32
C ASP A 111 5.12 -52.74 -25.96
N GLY A 112 5.10 -52.76 -27.29
CA GLY A 112 4.36 -53.77 -28.04
C GLY A 112 4.71 -53.81 -29.52
N LYS A 113 5.99 -54.06 -29.83
CA LYS A 113 6.46 -54.72 -31.08
C LYS A 113 7.97 -54.53 -31.23
N ARG A 114 8.74 -55.58 -30.97
CA ARG A 114 9.96 -55.98 -31.72
C ARG A 114 10.57 -57.22 -31.09
N HIS A 115 10.06 -58.39 -31.50
CA HIS A 115 10.80 -59.65 -31.42
C HIS A 115 11.04 -60.11 -32.85
N SER A 116 12.25 -59.88 -33.38
CA SER A 116 12.87 -60.77 -34.36
C SER A 116 14.38 -60.49 -34.52
N SER A 117 15.11 -61.59 -34.64
CA SER A 117 16.45 -61.75 -35.20
C SER A 117 17.68 -61.25 -34.40
N SER A 118 18.28 -62.23 -33.72
CA SER A 118 19.65 -62.70 -33.92
C SER A 118 20.87 -61.78 -33.70
N LYS A 119 21.80 -62.38 -32.96
CA LYS A 119 23.25 -62.44 -33.21
C LYS A 119 24.14 -61.48 -32.42
N SER A 120 24.72 -62.05 -31.36
CA SER A 120 26.15 -62.00 -31.02
C SER A 120 26.91 -60.69 -31.30
N LYS A 121 27.33 -60.00 -30.24
CA LYS A 121 28.75 -59.77 -29.96
C LYS A 121 28.99 -59.17 -28.57
N LYS A 122 29.88 -59.83 -27.83
CA LYS A 122 30.61 -59.34 -26.65
C LYS A 122 31.13 -57.91 -26.87
N LYS A 123 31.10 -57.04 -25.85
CA LYS A 123 32.25 -56.62 -25.01
C LYS A 123 32.08 -55.20 -24.40
N HIS A 124 32.60 -55.08 -23.18
CA HIS A 124 33.06 -53.89 -22.44
C HIS A 124 32.05 -52.90 -21.84
N LYS A 125 31.70 -53.23 -20.60
CA LYS A 125 31.75 -52.38 -19.39
C LYS A 125 32.69 -51.16 -19.54
N HIS A 126 32.12 -49.96 -19.64
CA HIS A 126 32.75 -48.74 -19.14
C HIS A 126 31.70 -47.84 -18.48
N LYS A 127 31.99 -47.50 -17.22
CA LYS A 127 31.25 -46.57 -16.37
C LYS A 127 31.18 -45.20 -17.04
N ARG A 128 29.98 -44.65 -17.21
CA ARG A 128 29.76 -43.19 -17.29
C ARG A 128 28.48 -42.85 -16.55
N SER A 129 28.65 -42.31 -15.35
CA SER A 129 27.63 -41.66 -14.54
C SER A 129 27.04 -40.47 -15.29
N ARG A 130 25.80 -40.62 -15.76
CA ARG A 130 24.82 -39.55 -16.02
C ARG A 130 23.78 -39.71 -14.90
N SER A 131 23.25 -38.70 -14.22
CA SER A 131 23.15 -37.27 -14.52
C SER A 131 22.63 -36.61 -13.25
N GLY A 132 23.41 -35.70 -12.68
CA GLY A 132 22.94 -34.68 -11.75
C GLY A 132 23.44 -33.36 -12.30
N SER A 133 22.77 -32.84 -13.32
CA SER A 133 23.02 -31.49 -13.84
C SER A 133 21.69 -30.77 -13.90
N GLU A 134 21.59 -29.76 -13.06
CA GLU A 134 20.60 -28.70 -13.09
C GLU A 134 20.52 -28.14 -14.51
N ASP A 135 19.39 -28.37 -15.19
CA ASP A 135 19.04 -27.64 -16.41
C ASP A 135 18.56 -26.24 -16.01
N ARG A 136 19.51 -25.36 -15.67
CA ARG A 136 19.39 -23.93 -15.94
C ARG A 136 20.40 -23.59 -17.02
N PRO A 137 19.98 -23.31 -18.27
CA PRO A 137 20.92 -22.90 -19.30
C PRO A 137 21.54 -21.53 -18.94
N PRO A 138 22.82 -21.32 -19.27
CA PRO A 138 23.53 -20.09 -18.96
C PRO A 138 22.97 -18.92 -19.78
N LYS A 139 22.71 -17.79 -19.11
CA LYS A 139 22.38 -16.50 -19.73
C LYS A 139 23.57 -16.04 -20.58
N GLY A 140 23.48 -16.14 -21.90
CA GLY A 140 24.56 -15.68 -22.77
C GLY A 140 24.44 -16.03 -24.25
N ALA A 141 23.23 -16.15 -24.79
CA ALA A 141 23.04 -16.26 -26.24
C ALA A 141 21.87 -15.35 -26.64
N VAL A 142 22.16 -14.39 -27.53
CA VAL A 142 21.23 -13.38 -28.09
C VAL A 142 20.14 -14.01 -29.00
N GLY A 143 19.84 -15.30 -28.81
CA GLY A 143 18.78 -16.04 -29.50
C GLY A 143 17.77 -16.71 -28.56
N SER A 144 17.81 -16.45 -27.25
CA SER A 144 16.98 -17.12 -26.24
C SER A 144 15.82 -16.26 -25.70
N GLU A 145 15.46 -15.17 -26.38
CA GLU A 145 14.39 -14.27 -25.95
C GLU A 145 13.00 -14.73 -26.43
N TYR A 146 12.97 -15.48 -27.54
CA TYR A 146 11.74 -16.05 -28.06
C TYR A 146 11.13 -17.04 -27.06
N GLY A 147 9.87 -16.82 -26.69
CA GLY A 147 9.14 -17.67 -25.75
C GLY A 147 9.51 -17.48 -24.27
N LYS A 148 10.26 -16.42 -23.91
CA LYS A 148 10.67 -16.13 -22.52
C LYS A 148 9.50 -16.03 -21.54
N HIS A 149 8.35 -15.54 -21.98
CA HIS A 149 7.12 -15.41 -21.19
C HIS A 149 6.05 -16.45 -21.59
N GLY A 150 6.46 -17.53 -22.28
CA GLY A 150 5.57 -18.45 -22.97
C GLY A 150 5.35 -18.05 -24.43
N ILE A 151 4.72 -18.93 -25.20
CA ILE A 151 4.35 -18.68 -26.60
C ILE A 151 2.83 -18.67 -26.68
N ILE A 152 2.28 -17.57 -27.16
CA ILE A 152 0.84 -17.39 -27.37
C ILE A 152 0.48 -17.60 -28.83
N ARG A 153 -0.72 -18.14 -29.07
CA ARG A 153 -1.30 -18.34 -30.41
C ARG A 153 -2.61 -17.58 -30.51
N GLU A 154 -3.17 -17.50 -31.71
CA GLU A 154 -4.52 -16.94 -31.95
C GLU A 154 -5.61 -17.59 -31.07
N THR A 155 -5.44 -18.86 -30.67
CA THR A 155 -6.37 -19.54 -29.76
C THR A 155 -6.42 -18.94 -28.36
N ASP A 156 -5.33 -18.29 -27.94
CA ASP A 156 -5.17 -17.73 -26.59
C ASP A 156 -5.70 -16.29 -26.48
N MET A 157 -6.33 -15.76 -27.55
CA MET A 157 -6.89 -14.39 -27.63
C MET A 157 -7.76 -14.03 -26.42
N TYR A 158 -8.61 -14.95 -25.96
CA TYR A 158 -9.49 -14.70 -24.81
C TYR A 158 -8.76 -14.80 -23.46
N ALA A 159 -7.76 -15.67 -23.34
CA ALA A 159 -7.00 -15.85 -22.10
C ALA A 159 -6.07 -14.66 -21.84
N LYS A 160 -5.53 -14.06 -22.90
CA LYS A 160 -4.63 -12.90 -22.86
C LYS A 160 -5.32 -11.58 -23.20
N ARG A 161 -6.65 -11.57 -23.23
CA ARG A 161 -7.45 -10.39 -23.55
C ARG A 161 -7.19 -9.22 -22.61
N PRO A 162 -7.10 -9.40 -21.27
CA PRO A 162 -6.83 -8.29 -20.35
C PRO A 162 -5.47 -7.63 -20.63
N GLU A 163 -4.43 -8.41 -20.88
CA GLU A 163 -3.09 -7.91 -21.16
C GLU A 163 -2.99 -7.24 -22.54
N PHE A 164 -3.65 -7.83 -23.54
CA PHE A 164 -3.76 -7.28 -24.90
C PHE A 164 -4.50 -5.94 -24.91
N MET A 165 -5.63 -5.82 -24.21
CA MET A 165 -6.39 -4.58 -24.11
C MET A 165 -5.55 -3.47 -23.47
N LEU A 166 -4.84 -3.77 -22.39
CA LEU A 166 -3.96 -2.81 -21.73
C LEU A 166 -2.84 -2.33 -22.66
N TRP A 167 -2.22 -3.25 -23.41
CA TRP A 167 -1.21 -2.91 -24.40
C TRP A 167 -1.76 -2.04 -25.53
N ALA A 168 -2.93 -2.39 -26.08
CA ALA A 168 -3.56 -1.64 -27.15
C ALA A 168 -3.90 -0.20 -26.71
N ILE A 169 -4.41 -0.02 -25.49
CA ILE A 169 -4.74 1.30 -24.95
C ILE A 169 -3.47 2.13 -24.66
N GLU A 170 -2.45 1.54 -24.03
CA GLU A 170 -1.30 2.32 -23.58
C GLU A 170 -0.23 2.53 -24.66
N VAL A 171 0.01 1.51 -25.50
CA VAL A 171 1.04 1.55 -26.55
C VAL A 171 0.46 2.06 -27.86
N LYS A 172 -0.63 1.45 -28.32
CA LYS A 172 -1.25 1.79 -29.61
C LYS A 172 -2.24 2.95 -29.49
N LYS A 173 -2.70 3.29 -28.28
CA LYS A 173 -3.72 4.33 -28.02
C LYS A 173 -5.05 4.06 -28.73
N ILE A 174 -5.36 2.78 -28.90
CA ILE A 174 -6.58 2.30 -29.55
C ILE A 174 -7.44 1.61 -28.49
N ASP A 175 -8.72 1.96 -28.46
CA ASP A 175 -9.70 1.27 -27.63
C ASP A 175 -10.26 0.06 -28.38
N VAL A 176 -9.91 -1.14 -27.93
CA VAL A 176 -10.29 -2.41 -28.54
C VAL A 176 -11.80 -2.65 -28.46
N GLU A 177 -12.51 -2.05 -27.51
CA GLU A 177 -13.96 -2.29 -27.33
C GLU A 177 -14.82 -1.61 -28.41
N ILE A 178 -14.31 -0.54 -29.02
CA ILE A 178 -15.03 0.25 -30.05
C ILE A 178 -14.78 -0.33 -31.45
N MET A 179 -13.82 -1.24 -31.58
CA MET A 179 -13.29 -1.70 -32.87
C MET A 179 -14.05 -2.90 -33.46
N PRO A 180 -14.08 -3.04 -34.80
CA PRO A 180 -14.58 -4.23 -35.46
C PRO A 180 -13.75 -5.48 -35.10
N LYS A 181 -14.42 -6.63 -34.93
CA LYS A 181 -13.80 -7.92 -34.53
C LYS A 181 -12.68 -8.42 -35.46
N PHE A 182 -12.62 -7.93 -36.70
CA PHE A 182 -11.55 -8.26 -37.63
C PHE A 182 -10.26 -7.51 -37.28
N GLU A 183 -10.37 -6.22 -37.00
CA GLU A 183 -9.26 -5.35 -36.63
C GLU A 183 -8.70 -5.72 -35.24
N GLU A 184 -9.57 -6.17 -34.32
CA GLU A 184 -9.14 -6.78 -33.05
C GLU A 184 -8.20 -7.97 -33.26
N LYS A 185 -8.48 -8.84 -34.24
CA LYS A 185 -7.65 -10.01 -34.54
C LYS A 185 -6.33 -9.64 -35.18
N GLU A 186 -6.30 -8.61 -36.03
CA GLU A 186 -5.06 -8.12 -36.64
C GLU A 186 -4.14 -7.49 -35.59
N LEU A 187 -4.69 -6.66 -34.71
CA LEU A 187 -3.95 -6.10 -33.56
C LEU A 187 -3.46 -7.20 -32.62
N PHE A 188 -4.27 -8.26 -32.41
CA PHE A 188 -3.85 -9.39 -31.60
C PHE A 188 -2.69 -10.17 -32.24
N ARG A 189 -2.60 -10.24 -33.58
CA ARG A 189 -1.44 -10.86 -34.26
C ARG A 189 -0.15 -10.08 -34.02
N GLU A 190 -0.21 -8.75 -34.09
CA GLU A 190 0.94 -7.90 -33.77
C GLU A 190 1.36 -8.06 -32.30
N TYR A 191 0.39 -8.05 -31.38
CA TYR A 191 0.64 -8.32 -29.97
C TYR A 191 1.24 -9.73 -29.74
N MET A 192 0.76 -10.74 -30.47
CA MET A 192 1.29 -12.10 -30.42
C MET A 192 2.75 -12.17 -30.85
N GLU A 193 3.11 -11.46 -31.93
CA GLU A 193 4.49 -11.38 -32.39
C GLU A 193 5.38 -10.75 -31.31
N ASP A 194 4.99 -9.58 -30.79
CA ASP A 194 5.77 -8.86 -29.78
C ASP A 194 5.86 -9.59 -28.43
N TYR A 195 4.79 -10.32 -28.06
CA TYR A 195 4.78 -11.16 -26.88
C TYR A 195 5.77 -12.31 -27.03
N ASN A 196 5.72 -13.01 -28.18
CA ASN A 196 6.52 -14.19 -28.43
C ASN A 196 7.99 -13.85 -28.60
N THR A 197 8.33 -12.71 -29.22
CA THR A 197 9.71 -12.22 -29.36
C THR A 197 10.23 -11.46 -28.14
N ALA A 198 9.37 -11.25 -27.14
CA ALA A 198 9.69 -10.51 -25.92
C ALA A 198 10.12 -9.05 -26.17
N THR A 199 9.52 -8.37 -27.15
CA THR A 199 9.81 -6.98 -27.57
C THR A 199 8.85 -5.93 -27.00
N LEU A 200 7.84 -6.32 -26.21
CA LEU A 200 6.89 -5.40 -25.60
C LEU A 200 7.60 -4.37 -24.69
N PRO A 201 7.17 -3.09 -24.67
CA PRO A 201 7.90 -2.03 -23.98
C PRO A 201 8.05 -2.19 -22.46
N HIS A 202 7.12 -2.91 -21.81
CA HIS A 202 7.10 -3.04 -20.36
C HIS A 202 6.62 -4.42 -19.92
N GLN A 203 7.16 -4.91 -18.80
CA GLN A 203 6.83 -6.25 -18.26
C GLN A 203 5.35 -6.45 -17.93
N LYS A 204 4.61 -5.36 -17.69
CA LYS A 204 3.17 -5.38 -17.36
C LYS A 204 2.30 -5.98 -18.47
N TYR A 205 2.75 -5.92 -19.72
CA TYR A 205 1.98 -6.41 -20.86
C TYR A 205 2.13 -7.92 -21.09
N TYR A 206 3.03 -8.60 -20.38
CA TYR A 206 3.14 -10.06 -20.43
C TYR A 206 2.22 -10.73 -19.40
N ASP A 207 2.14 -10.14 -18.21
CA ASP A 207 1.34 -10.64 -17.09
C ASP A 207 0.96 -9.48 -16.17
N THR A 208 -0.28 -9.02 -16.30
CA THR A 208 -0.83 -7.92 -15.52
C THR A 208 -0.99 -8.29 -14.05
N GLU A 209 -1.46 -9.50 -13.76
CA GLU A 209 -1.69 -9.99 -12.40
C GLU A 209 -0.38 -10.09 -11.60
N LEU A 210 0.68 -10.65 -12.20
CA LEU A 210 1.99 -10.72 -11.57
C LEU A 210 2.57 -9.33 -11.33
N TYR A 211 2.38 -8.40 -12.25
CA TYR A 211 2.86 -7.04 -12.10
C TYR A 211 2.14 -6.31 -10.95
N GLU A 212 0.81 -6.40 -10.89
CA GLU A 212 0.01 -5.80 -9.83
C GLU A 212 0.32 -6.41 -8.47
N ARG A 213 0.45 -7.73 -8.40
CA ARG A 213 0.83 -8.43 -7.16
C ARG A 213 2.22 -8.02 -6.69
N GLN A 214 3.18 -7.86 -7.60
CA GLN A 214 4.51 -7.36 -7.25
C GLN A 214 4.46 -5.91 -6.77
N ARG A 215 3.66 -5.06 -7.40
CA ARG A 215 3.46 -3.66 -7.00
C ARG A 215 2.83 -3.59 -5.61
N ALA A 216 1.79 -4.38 -5.36
CA ALA A 216 1.14 -4.50 -4.06
C ALA A 216 2.10 -5.03 -2.99
N ALA A 217 2.91 -6.04 -3.30
CA ALA A 217 3.92 -6.57 -2.38
C ALA A 217 5.02 -5.55 -2.06
N LYS A 218 5.47 -4.77 -3.05
CA LYS A 218 6.43 -3.67 -2.83
C LYS A 218 5.81 -2.56 -1.98
N ALA A 219 4.55 -2.22 -2.21
CA ALA A 219 3.82 -1.26 -1.39
C ALA A 219 3.65 -1.76 0.05
N ALA A 220 3.26 -3.03 0.23
CA ALA A 220 3.14 -3.67 1.54
C ALA A 220 4.48 -3.75 2.28
N LYS A 221 5.59 -4.06 1.59
CA LYS A 221 6.93 -4.03 2.19
C LYS A 221 7.36 -2.62 2.59
N ARG A 222 7.03 -1.60 1.79
CA ARG A 222 7.26 -0.19 2.14
C ARG A 222 6.40 0.22 3.34
N ALA A 223 5.13 -0.16 3.35
CA ALA A 223 4.23 0.09 4.46
C ALA A 223 4.65 -0.65 5.73
N ALA A 224 5.21 -1.85 5.63
CA ALA A 224 5.77 -2.59 6.77
C ALA A 224 7.08 -1.98 7.27
N LYS A 225 7.94 -1.48 6.36
CA LYS A 225 9.18 -0.77 6.72
C LYS A 225 8.90 0.57 7.41
N ASN A 226 7.85 1.26 6.98
CA ASN A 226 7.40 2.54 7.52
C ASN A 226 6.23 2.41 8.50
N GLY A 227 5.86 1.18 8.85
CA GLY A 227 4.86 0.90 9.88
C GLY A 227 5.44 1.21 11.25
N PRO A 228 4.63 1.21 12.32
CA PRO A 228 5.11 1.45 13.66
C PRO A 228 6.07 0.31 14.04
N LYS A 229 7.37 0.54 13.89
CA LYS A 229 8.38 -0.29 14.53
C LYS A 229 8.19 -0.13 16.03
N GLU A 230 8.22 -1.23 16.78
CA GLU A 230 8.42 -1.16 18.23
C GLU A 230 9.69 -0.34 18.46
N ARG A 231 9.51 0.86 19.03
CA ARG A 231 10.57 1.83 19.31
C ARG A 231 11.61 1.14 20.18
N THR A 232 12.82 1.03 19.67
CA THR A 232 13.97 0.69 20.51
C THR A 232 14.44 1.96 21.21
N ALA A 233 14.81 1.89 22.48
CA ALA A 233 15.12 3.04 23.36
C ALA A 233 16.17 4.03 22.82
N PHE A 234 16.90 3.68 21.77
CA PHE A 234 17.88 4.53 21.10
C PHE A 234 17.26 5.54 20.11
N GLU A 235 16.04 5.29 19.61
CA GLU A 235 15.32 6.20 18.72
C GLU A 235 14.62 7.33 19.51
N ASP A 236 14.27 7.10 20.78
CA ASP A 236 13.62 8.08 21.66
C ASP A 236 14.55 9.26 22.02
N GLU A 237 15.86 9.01 22.21
CA GLU A 237 16.84 10.08 22.51
C GLU A 237 17.11 10.97 21.28
N ALA A 238 17.17 10.38 20.09
CA ALA A 238 17.37 11.12 18.85
C ALA A 238 16.16 12.02 18.52
N GLU A 239 14.94 11.53 18.77
CA GLU A 239 13.71 12.31 18.62
C GLU A 239 13.61 13.43 19.67
N LEU A 240 13.99 13.19 20.92
CA LEU A 240 14.03 14.21 21.96
C LEU A 240 15.02 15.33 21.60
N LYS A 241 16.21 14.97 21.09
CA LYS A 241 17.22 15.92 20.64
C LYS A 241 16.76 16.73 19.42
N ALA A 242 16.03 16.11 18.49
CA ALA A 242 15.45 16.80 17.34
C ALA A 242 14.35 17.79 17.75
N GLN A 243 13.48 17.41 18.70
CA GLN A 243 12.46 18.31 19.25
C GLN A 243 13.09 19.49 19.99
N LEU A 244 14.12 19.26 20.82
CA LEU A 244 14.87 20.34 21.49
C LEU A 244 15.62 21.24 20.52
N ALA A 245 16.10 20.71 19.39
CA ALA A 245 16.71 21.52 18.34
C ALA A 245 15.66 22.35 17.59
N ALA A 246 14.48 21.79 17.32
CA ALA A 246 13.37 22.50 16.70
C ALA A 246 12.86 23.64 17.59
N GLN A 247 12.64 23.39 18.88
CA GLN A 247 12.25 24.41 19.86
C GLN A 247 13.27 25.55 19.92
N ARG A 248 14.57 25.21 20.01
CA ARG A 248 15.64 26.24 19.96
C ARG A 248 15.62 27.02 18.64
N ALA A 249 15.38 26.37 17.50
CA ALA A 249 15.30 27.06 16.21
C ALA A 249 14.09 28.01 16.13
N GLU A 250 12.95 27.61 16.70
CA GLU A 250 11.76 28.45 16.79
C GLU A 250 11.99 29.66 17.69
N GLU A 251 12.55 29.47 18.89
CA GLU A 251 12.92 30.56 19.80
C GLU A 251 13.88 31.56 19.13
N GLN A 252 14.90 31.07 18.40
CA GLN A 252 15.81 31.94 17.65
C GLN A 252 15.07 32.71 16.54
N ARG A 253 14.14 32.06 15.84
CA ARG A 253 13.34 32.69 14.78
C ARG A 253 12.40 33.75 15.35
N GLU A 254 11.76 33.49 16.48
CA GLU A 254 10.90 34.45 17.17
C GLU A 254 11.72 35.64 17.70
N ARG A 255 12.90 35.38 18.28
CA ARG A 255 13.83 36.44 18.70
C ARG A 255 14.27 37.30 17.52
N LEU A 256 14.60 36.71 16.38
CA LEU A 256 14.94 37.44 15.16
C LEU A 256 13.75 38.26 14.64
N LYS A 257 12.53 37.71 14.69
CA LYS A 257 11.31 38.42 14.29
C LYS A 257 10.98 39.59 15.22
N ALA A 258 11.18 39.43 16.52
CA ALA A 258 11.02 40.49 17.51
C ALA A 258 12.06 41.59 17.30
N ALA A 259 13.34 41.24 17.13
CA ALA A 259 14.41 42.19 16.81
C ALA A 259 14.13 42.94 15.49
N TYR A 260 13.61 42.24 14.46
CA TYR A 260 13.20 42.86 13.20
C TYR A 260 11.99 43.80 13.39
N GLY A 261 11.03 43.43 14.24
CA GLY A 261 9.89 44.28 14.58
C GLY A 261 10.29 45.55 15.35
N GLU A 262 11.18 45.43 16.34
CA GLU A 262 11.76 46.57 17.07
C GLU A 262 12.56 47.49 16.15
N LEU A 263 13.35 46.90 15.23
CA LEU A 263 14.10 47.66 14.24
C LEU A 263 13.14 48.42 13.31
N HIS A 264 12.07 47.77 12.82
CA HIS A 264 11.11 48.37 11.89
C HIS A 264 10.21 49.44 12.52
N THR A 265 9.93 49.35 13.83
CA THR A 265 9.02 50.27 14.54
C THR A 265 9.72 51.50 15.10
N THR A 266 11.02 51.40 15.39
CA THR A 266 11.78 52.52 15.97
C THR A 266 12.45 53.36 14.89
N ASP A 267 12.68 54.65 15.16
CA ASP A 267 13.49 55.53 14.29
C ASP A 267 14.94 55.05 14.13
N LYS A 268 15.34 54.01 14.87
CA LYS A 268 16.61 53.29 14.71
C LYS A 268 16.76 52.67 13.32
N ALA A 269 15.69 52.19 12.67
CA ALA A 269 15.79 51.72 11.27
C ALA A 269 16.17 52.83 10.30
N LYS A 270 15.62 54.05 10.48
CA LYS A 270 15.98 55.19 9.63
C LYS A 270 17.43 55.60 9.88
N ALA A 271 17.84 55.69 11.16
CA ALA A 271 19.22 55.98 11.54
C ALA A 271 20.22 54.94 10.99
N MET A 272 19.88 53.64 11.02
CA MET A 272 20.70 52.58 10.42
C MET A 272 20.82 52.71 8.90
N ARG A 273 19.72 53.01 8.19
CA ARG A 273 19.76 53.24 6.74
C ARG A 273 20.58 54.47 6.38
N GLU A 274 20.46 55.55 7.13
CA GLU A 274 21.28 56.75 6.94
C GLU A 274 22.75 56.45 7.21
N GLN A 275 23.04 55.68 8.25
CA GLN A 275 24.40 55.23 8.56
C GLN A 275 24.97 54.38 7.42
N GLU A 276 24.23 53.41 6.91
CA GLU A 276 24.62 52.57 5.76
C GLU A 276 24.82 53.38 4.48
N LEU A 277 23.94 54.35 4.21
CA LEU A 277 24.09 55.28 3.07
C LEU A 277 25.39 56.08 3.20
N MET A 278 25.70 56.58 4.39
CA MET A 278 26.95 57.29 4.66
C MET A 278 28.18 56.38 4.53
N ARG A 279 28.09 55.11 4.96
CA ARG A 279 29.14 54.10 4.70
C ARG A 279 29.35 53.89 3.21
N ALA A 280 28.26 53.74 2.45
CA ALA A 280 28.32 53.56 1.00
C ALA A 280 28.95 54.80 0.32
N GLN A 281 28.52 56.00 0.69
CA GLN A 281 29.11 57.26 0.20
C GLN A 281 30.60 57.37 0.52
N MET A 282 31.02 56.99 1.73
CA MET A 282 32.43 56.94 2.10
C MET A 282 33.22 55.96 1.22
N THR A 283 32.69 54.74 0.99
CA THR A 283 33.35 53.76 0.10
C THR A 283 33.44 54.26 -1.35
N LEU A 284 32.43 55.00 -1.82
CA LEU A 284 32.45 55.64 -3.14
C LEU A 284 33.49 56.77 -3.20
N ALA A 285 33.58 57.63 -2.18
CA ALA A 285 34.59 58.68 -2.11
C ALA A 285 36.02 58.12 -2.11
N TYR A 286 36.28 57.04 -1.36
CA TYR A 286 37.56 56.32 -1.45
C TYR A 286 37.82 55.73 -2.84
N ARG A 287 36.79 55.20 -3.49
CA ARG A 287 36.90 54.66 -4.85
C ARG A 287 37.17 55.74 -5.90
N MET A 288 36.65 56.94 -5.70
CA MET A 288 36.80 58.10 -6.60
C MET A 288 38.07 58.91 -6.32
N GLY A 289 38.77 58.66 -5.21
CA GLY A 289 40.02 59.33 -4.86
C GLY A 289 39.87 60.61 -4.03
N ASP A 290 38.66 60.95 -3.58
CA ASP A 290 38.39 62.12 -2.73
C ASP A 290 38.50 61.75 -1.24
N HIS A 291 39.76 61.70 -0.78
CA HIS A 291 40.12 61.22 0.57
C HIS A 291 39.68 62.17 1.69
N SER A 292 39.51 63.46 1.40
CA SER A 292 39.05 64.48 2.36
C SER A 292 37.56 64.31 2.72
N GLU A 293 36.71 64.05 1.73
CA GLU A 293 35.29 63.76 1.95
C GLU A 293 35.09 62.42 2.64
N ALA A 294 35.88 61.41 2.25
CA ALA A 294 35.86 60.10 2.90
C ALA A 294 36.24 60.18 4.39
N GLN A 295 37.24 60.99 4.77
CA GLN A 295 37.59 61.23 6.17
C GLN A 295 36.52 62.00 6.94
N ARG A 296 35.86 62.98 6.31
CA ARG A 296 34.75 63.73 6.92
C ARG A 296 33.54 62.84 7.19
N LEU A 297 33.19 61.96 6.24
CA LEU A 297 32.14 60.97 6.40
C LEU A 297 32.50 59.92 7.46
N ALA A 298 33.76 59.47 7.50
CA ALA A 298 34.27 58.56 8.52
C ALA A 298 34.19 59.16 9.94
N ALA A 299 34.57 60.43 10.11
CA ALA A 299 34.51 61.13 11.39
C ALA A 299 33.06 61.30 11.89
N ARG A 300 32.10 61.49 10.99
CA ARG A 300 30.67 61.58 11.32
C ARG A 300 30.01 60.22 11.60
N LEU A 301 30.62 59.14 11.09
CA LEU A 301 30.15 57.76 11.22
C LEU A 301 30.69 57.07 12.49
N ALA A 302 31.78 57.57 13.05
CA ALA A 302 32.36 57.06 14.29
C ALA A 302 31.32 57.15 15.43
N PRO A 303 31.14 56.08 16.23
CA PRO A 303 30.30 56.16 17.42
C PRO A 303 30.88 57.20 18.39
N ASP A 304 30.02 57.95 19.09
CA ASP A 304 30.44 58.99 20.05
C ASP A 304 31.39 58.36 21.10
N ASP A 305 32.69 58.57 20.91
CA ASP A 305 33.73 58.24 21.86
C ASP A 305 33.83 59.42 22.84
N PRO A 306 33.60 59.25 24.15
CA PRO A 306 33.50 60.35 25.11
C PRO A 306 34.79 61.17 25.30
N SER A 307 35.85 60.91 24.53
CA SER A 307 37.15 61.61 24.62
C SER A 307 37.40 62.64 23.52
N ASN A 308 36.42 63.01 22.69
CA ASN A 308 36.60 64.05 21.66
C ASN A 308 36.05 65.41 22.12
N PRO A 309 36.90 66.39 22.51
CA PRO A 309 36.46 67.61 23.20
C PRO A 309 35.90 68.73 22.28
N HIS A 310 35.63 68.45 21.00
CA HIS A 310 35.20 69.47 20.03
C HIS A 310 33.86 69.18 19.33
N ARG A 311 32.92 68.55 20.04
CA ARG A 311 31.53 68.48 19.58
C ARG A 311 30.55 68.98 20.63
#